data_AF-A0A7C4FB29-F1
#
_entry.id   AF-A0A7C4FB29-F1
#
_cell.length_a   1.000
_cell.length_b   1.000
_cell.length_c   1.000
_cell.angle_alpha   90.00
_cell.angle_beta   90.00
_cell.angle_gamma   90.00
#
_symmetry.space_group_name_H-M   'P 1'
#
loop_
_entity.id
_entity.type
_entity.pdbx_description
1 polymer ?
#
loop_
_entity_poly.entity_id
_entity_poly.type
_entity_poly.pdbx_seq_one_letter_code
_entity_poly.pdbx_strand_id
1 'polypeptide(L)'
;MRGAGNTYSKLVAGKRVKALFSETGELAYLEIDGSVFEGLGDFAPVPLWRLRRLKLGEIPDQVLIQPVEAIDGNVVYALNLGRRASFEVKLGRGFAVVEYSEWPQDWESGIGFYPFFSSLVTILENLEEVNLVRDLYADFTDELFTISFTLPLGPNLTVLKALKLLKRFISELEGEAEYRAALIALREARSIVARRRRSARKNLESRLSRIFEGVGEHPRKRPRRQSR
;
A
#
# COMPACT_ATOMS: atom_id res chain seq x y z
N MET A 1 33.97 -20.70 -11.88
CA MET A 1 32.85 -19.91 -12.45
C MET A 1 33.20 -18.45 -12.26
N ARG A 2 33.47 -17.71 -13.34
CA ARG A 2 33.88 -16.30 -13.30
C ARG A 2 32.62 -15.46 -13.06
N GLY A 3 32.64 -14.63 -12.02
CA GLY A 3 31.55 -13.73 -11.69
C GLY A 3 31.28 -12.78 -12.86
N ALA A 4 30.01 -12.65 -13.22
CA ALA A 4 29.56 -11.53 -14.02
C ALA A 4 29.94 -10.26 -13.24
N GLY A 5 30.91 -9.50 -13.74
CA GLY A 5 31.31 -8.25 -13.11
C GLY A 5 30.14 -7.28 -13.22
N ASN A 6 29.60 -6.85 -12.08
CA ASN A 6 28.75 -5.67 -12.06
C ASN A 6 29.61 -4.50 -12.56
N THR A 7 29.40 -4.05 -13.79
CA THR A 7 30.04 -2.87 -14.34
C THR A 7 29.41 -1.63 -13.70
N TYR A 8 30.23 -0.83 -13.04
CA TYR A 8 29.81 0.39 -12.35
C TYR A 8 30.06 1.60 -13.24
N SER A 9 29.07 2.50 -13.34
CA SER A 9 29.08 3.56 -14.36
C SER A 9 29.21 4.97 -13.78
N LYS A 10 28.68 5.20 -12.57
CA LYS A 10 28.51 6.55 -12.04
C LYS A 10 28.65 6.61 -10.53
N LEU A 11 29.59 7.42 -10.05
CA LEU A 11 29.71 7.81 -8.65
C LEU A 11 29.02 9.15 -8.45
N VAL A 12 28.06 9.21 -7.52
CA VAL A 12 27.41 10.44 -7.08
C VAL A 12 27.79 10.69 -5.62
N ALA A 13 28.32 11.87 -5.32
CA ALA A 13 28.77 12.20 -3.97
C ALA A 13 28.10 13.47 -3.45
N GLY A 14 27.61 13.40 -2.22
CA GLY A 14 27.22 14.51 -1.37
C GLY A 14 28.24 14.69 -0.25
N LYS A 15 27.88 15.43 0.80
CA LYS A 15 28.80 15.69 1.92
C LYS A 15 29.25 14.41 2.62
N ARG A 16 28.26 13.64 3.10
CA ARG A 16 28.47 12.48 3.98
C ARG A 16 28.01 11.17 3.32
N VAL A 17 27.41 11.29 2.14
CA VAL A 17 26.74 10.23 1.42
C VAL A 17 27.39 10.11 0.06
N LYS A 18 27.82 8.91 -0.32
CA LYS A 18 28.30 8.59 -1.67
C LYS A 18 27.52 7.40 -2.18
N ALA A 19 27.16 7.43 -3.45
CA ALA A 19 26.37 6.39 -4.10
C ALA A 19 27.07 5.95 -5.38
N LEU A 20 27.23 4.65 -5.57
CA LEU A 20 27.74 4.06 -6.80
C LEU A 20 26.58 3.40 -7.53
N PHE A 21 26.39 3.77 -8.78
CA PHE A 21 25.35 3.21 -9.65
C PHE A 21 25.94 2.25 -10.69
N SER A 22 25.17 1.23 -11.03
CA SER A 22 25.44 0.33 -12.15
C SER A 22 25.27 1.06 -13.50
N GLU A 23 25.69 0.42 -14.59
CA GLU A 23 25.38 0.90 -15.95
C GLU A 23 23.87 0.96 -16.25
N THR A 24 23.06 0.14 -15.59
CA THR A 24 21.59 0.13 -15.74
C THR A 24 20.90 1.22 -14.92
N GLY A 25 21.64 1.99 -14.12
CA GLY A 25 21.11 3.05 -13.27
C GLY A 25 20.62 2.58 -11.90
N GLU A 26 20.85 1.31 -11.55
CA GLU A 26 20.54 0.77 -10.23
C GLU A 26 21.59 1.21 -9.21
N LEU A 27 21.17 1.41 -7.97
CA LEU A 27 22.07 1.70 -6.87
C LEU A 27 22.81 0.43 -6.50
N ALA A 28 24.12 0.38 -6.73
CA ALA A 28 24.94 -0.76 -6.33
C ALA A 28 25.35 -0.66 -4.86
N TYR A 29 25.89 0.49 -4.47
CA TYR A 29 26.34 0.73 -3.09
C TYR A 29 26.06 2.15 -2.64
N LEU A 30 25.75 2.27 -1.35
CA LEU A 30 25.62 3.53 -0.63
C LEU A 30 26.62 3.57 0.53
N GLU A 31 27.50 4.57 0.54
CA GLU A 31 28.38 4.87 1.67
C GLU A 31 27.78 6.03 2.48
N ILE A 32 27.60 5.84 3.79
CA ILE A 32 27.23 6.90 4.74
C ILE A 32 28.25 6.90 5.89
N ASP A 33 28.97 8.01 6.05
CA ASP A 33 30.01 8.17 7.08
C ASP A 33 31.00 6.98 7.12
N GLY A 34 31.43 6.50 5.94
CA GLY A 34 32.36 5.38 5.80
C GLY A 34 31.75 3.98 6.00
N SER A 35 30.45 3.87 6.30
CA SER A 35 29.73 2.58 6.33
C SER A 35 29.07 2.31 4.98
N VAL A 36 29.24 1.10 4.43
CA VAL A 36 28.72 0.71 3.12
C VAL A 36 27.47 -0.15 3.26
N PHE A 37 26.47 0.14 2.44
CA PHE A 37 25.20 -0.58 2.33
C PHE A 37 25.00 -0.99 0.87
N GLU A 38 24.54 -2.22 0.65
CA GLU A 38 24.19 -2.71 -0.68
C GLU A 38 22.85 -2.09 -1.12
N GLY A 39 22.74 -1.71 -2.38
CA GLY A 39 21.48 -1.23 -2.93
C GLY A 39 20.55 -2.35 -3.39
N LEU A 40 19.26 -2.06 -3.40
CA LEU A 40 18.18 -2.90 -3.87
C LEU A 40 17.38 -2.09 -4.89
N GLY A 41 17.63 -2.33 -6.18
CA GLY A 41 17.02 -1.55 -7.26
C GLY A 41 17.49 -0.10 -7.26
N ASP A 42 16.60 0.83 -6.93
CA ASP A 42 16.84 2.28 -6.95
C ASP A 42 17.12 2.89 -5.56
N PHE A 43 17.12 2.09 -4.49
CA PHE A 43 17.35 2.55 -3.12
C PHE A 43 18.33 1.66 -2.36
N ALA A 44 18.75 2.08 -1.16
CA ALA A 44 19.49 1.23 -0.23
C ALA A 44 18.80 1.19 1.14
N PRO A 45 18.58 0.01 1.74
CA PRO A 45 18.11 -0.12 3.10
C PRO A 45 19.21 0.28 4.09
N VAL A 46 18.89 1.17 5.02
CA VAL A 46 19.86 1.64 6.03
C VAL A 46 19.23 1.65 7.43
N PRO A 47 19.86 0.99 8.43
CA PRO A 47 19.35 0.98 9.78
C PRO A 47 19.21 2.39 10.36
N LEU A 48 18.07 2.66 11.00
CA LEU A 48 17.70 4.00 11.46
C LEU A 48 18.75 4.67 12.37
N TRP A 49 19.47 3.87 13.16
CA TRP A 49 20.51 4.36 14.07
C TRP A 49 21.72 4.98 13.33
N ARG A 50 21.97 4.60 12.07
CA ARG A 50 22.99 5.22 11.19
C ARG A 50 22.53 6.55 10.61
N LEU A 51 21.22 6.78 10.52
CA LEU A 51 20.64 7.95 9.86
C LEU A 51 20.32 9.12 10.81
N ARG A 52 20.53 8.95 12.13
CA ARG A 52 20.01 9.88 13.17
C ARG A 52 20.36 11.35 12.96
N ARG A 53 21.53 11.65 12.39
CA ARG A 53 22.03 13.01 12.17
C ARG A 53 22.06 13.43 10.71
N LEU A 54 21.67 12.55 9.79
CA LEU A 54 21.67 12.86 8.36
C LEU A 54 20.50 13.80 8.06
N LYS A 55 20.80 14.92 7.40
CA LYS A 55 19.78 15.82 6.84
C LYS A 55 19.41 15.39 5.44
N LEU A 56 18.15 15.57 5.06
CA LEU A 56 17.67 15.21 3.72
C LEU A 56 18.45 15.94 2.62
N GLY A 57 18.80 17.20 2.82
CA GLY A 57 19.60 17.98 1.86
C GLY A 57 21.05 17.52 1.68
N GLU A 58 21.55 16.61 2.53
CA GLU A 58 22.88 15.99 2.40
C GLU A 58 22.85 14.73 1.52
N ILE A 59 21.65 14.18 1.25
CA ILE A 59 21.45 13.08 0.31
C ILE A 59 21.66 13.63 -1.10
N PRO A 60 22.48 12.99 -1.95
CA PRO A 60 22.67 13.42 -3.32
C PRO A 60 21.39 13.25 -4.14
N ASP A 61 21.29 13.99 -5.25
CA ASP A 61 20.18 13.80 -6.18
C ASP A 61 20.20 12.36 -6.71
N GLN A 62 19.01 11.80 -6.99
CA GLN A 62 18.82 10.40 -7.46
C GLN A 62 19.10 9.31 -6.43
N VAL A 63 19.58 9.65 -5.23
CA VAL A 63 19.80 8.66 -4.17
C VAL A 63 18.57 8.54 -3.29
N LEU A 64 18.08 7.31 -3.15
CA LEU A 64 17.02 6.95 -2.22
C LEU A 64 17.55 6.07 -1.10
N ILE A 65 17.17 6.42 0.13
CA ILE A 65 17.51 5.67 1.34
C ILE A 65 16.22 5.14 1.95
N GLN A 66 16.07 3.83 2.08
CA GLN A 66 14.96 3.24 2.81
C GLN A 66 15.39 3.07 4.28
N PRO A 67 14.82 3.84 5.23
CA PRO A 67 15.15 3.64 6.64
C PRO A 67 14.52 2.33 7.12
N VAL A 68 15.32 1.50 7.78
CA VAL A 68 14.88 0.17 8.28
C VAL A 68 15.18 0.02 9.77
N GLU A 69 14.51 -0.92 10.43
CA GLU A 69 14.73 -1.21 11.85
C GLU A 69 16.10 -1.85 12.06
N ALA A 70 16.37 -2.91 11.31
CA ALA A 70 17.59 -3.69 11.36
C ALA A 70 17.83 -4.42 10.03
N ILE A 71 19.08 -4.86 9.86
CA ILE A 71 19.49 -5.75 8.78
C ILE A 71 20.25 -6.89 9.46
N ASP A 72 19.83 -8.13 9.21
CA ASP A 72 20.48 -9.34 9.72
C ASP A 72 20.75 -10.31 8.55
N GLY A 73 22.01 -10.38 8.14
CA GLY A 73 22.39 -11.06 6.91
C GLY A 73 21.64 -10.52 5.70
N ASN A 74 20.81 -11.37 5.07
CA ASN A 74 20.01 -11.03 3.90
C ASN A 74 18.57 -10.62 4.26
N VAL A 75 18.25 -10.49 5.55
CA VAL A 75 16.91 -10.13 6.02
C VAL A 75 16.87 -8.65 6.37
N VAL A 76 15.93 -7.93 5.76
CA VAL A 76 15.69 -6.50 6.01
C VAL A 76 14.39 -6.35 6.80
N TYR A 77 14.48 -5.75 8.00
CA TYR A 77 13.32 -5.50 8.85
C TYR A 77 12.78 -4.08 8.59
N ALA A 78 11.69 -4.00 7.82
CA ALA A 78 11.09 -2.72 7.43
C ALA A 78 10.54 -1.92 8.63
N LEU A 79 10.60 -0.59 8.53
CA LEU A 79 9.93 0.29 9.49
C LEU A 79 8.45 0.41 9.12
N ASN A 80 7.56 -0.08 9.98
CA ASN A 80 6.13 0.16 9.79
C ASN A 80 5.71 1.54 10.32
N LEU A 81 5.30 2.43 9.41
CA LEU A 81 4.82 3.77 9.75
C LEU A 81 3.29 3.86 9.89
N GLY A 82 2.55 2.95 9.27
CA GLY A 82 1.10 2.88 9.37
C GLY A 82 0.63 2.07 10.58
N ARG A 83 -0.66 2.18 10.87
CA ARG A 83 -1.33 1.35 11.89
C ARG A 83 -2.09 0.20 11.26
N ARG A 84 -2.61 0.41 10.05
CA ARG A 84 -3.47 -0.55 9.35
C ARG A 84 -2.82 -1.04 8.07
N ALA A 85 -2.15 -0.15 7.36
CA ALA A 85 -1.45 -0.43 6.11
C ALA A 85 0.07 -0.34 6.34
N SER A 86 0.81 -1.29 5.76
CA SER A 86 2.28 -1.29 5.81
C SER A 86 2.83 -0.40 4.70
N PHE A 87 3.12 0.86 5.02
CA PHE A 87 3.73 1.80 4.07
C PHE A 87 5.24 1.67 4.08
N GLU A 88 5.82 1.47 2.90
CA GLU A 88 7.25 1.58 2.67
C GLU A 88 7.63 3.03 2.39
N VAL A 89 8.78 3.47 2.93
CA VAL A 89 9.25 4.84 2.79
C VAL A 89 10.69 4.88 2.33
N LYS A 90 10.92 5.59 1.23
CA LYS A 90 12.24 5.91 0.69
C LYS A 90 12.47 7.41 0.78
N LEU A 91 13.61 7.83 1.34
CA LEU A 91 13.96 9.23 1.54
C LEU A 91 14.98 9.69 0.52
N GLY A 92 14.68 10.79 -0.16
CA GLY A 92 15.57 11.47 -1.08
C GLY A 92 15.92 12.88 -0.61
N ARG A 93 16.50 13.66 -1.52
CA ARG A 93 16.93 15.04 -1.24
C ARG A 93 15.76 16.00 -1.09
N GLY A 94 15.21 16.10 0.12
CA GLY A 94 14.09 16.99 0.42
C GLY A 94 12.74 16.44 -0.03
N PHE A 95 12.59 15.13 -0.08
CA PHE A 95 11.31 14.47 -0.32
C PHE A 95 11.31 13.07 0.26
N ALA A 96 10.13 12.46 0.30
CA ALA A 96 9.95 11.05 0.57
C ALA A 96 9.08 10.44 -0.53
N VAL A 97 9.44 9.26 -1.00
CA VAL A 97 8.55 8.39 -1.77
C VAL A 97 7.89 7.46 -0.77
N VAL A 98 6.57 7.39 -0.82
CA VAL A 98 5.75 6.55 0.03
C VAL A 98 5.04 5.54 -0.87
N GLU A 99 5.26 4.27 -0.59
CA GLU A 99 4.71 3.16 -1.35
C GLU A 99 3.82 2.30 -0.44
N TYR A 100 2.76 1.79 -1.02
CA TYR A 100 1.85 0.86 -0.38
C TYR A 100 1.48 -0.21 -1.39
N SER A 101 1.57 -1.47 -0.97
CA SER A 101 1.15 -2.61 -1.76
C SER A 101 0.47 -3.63 -0.87
N GLU A 102 -0.71 -4.12 -1.26
CA GLU A 102 -1.47 -5.08 -0.47
C GLU A 102 -2.36 -5.97 -1.33
N TRP A 103 -2.47 -7.21 -0.89
CA TRP A 103 -3.32 -8.21 -1.51
C TRP A 103 -4.71 -8.18 -0.86
N PRO A 104 -5.82 -8.13 -1.62
CA PRO A 104 -7.16 -8.09 -1.04
C PRO A 104 -7.46 -9.25 -0.08
N GLN A 105 -6.88 -10.44 -0.33
CA GLN A 105 -7.06 -11.62 0.53
C GLN A 105 -6.41 -11.51 1.91
N ASP A 106 -5.38 -10.68 2.06
CA ASP A 106 -4.62 -10.53 3.31
C ASP A 106 -5.22 -9.44 4.21
N TRP A 107 -6.34 -8.84 3.79
CA TRP A 107 -6.99 -7.73 4.47
C TRP A 107 -7.83 -8.18 5.68
N GLU A 108 -7.27 -8.01 6.87
CA GLU A 108 -7.91 -8.37 8.14
C GLU A 108 -8.60 -7.17 8.81
N SER A 109 -9.65 -6.64 8.19
CA SER A 109 -10.45 -5.55 8.78
C SER A 109 -11.94 -5.63 8.46
N GLY A 110 -12.77 -5.24 9.45
CA GLY A 110 -14.21 -5.08 9.27
C GLY A 110 -14.61 -3.87 8.41
N ILE A 111 -13.68 -2.94 8.18
CA ILE A 111 -13.81 -1.91 7.13
C ILE A 111 -13.36 -2.59 5.84
N GLY A 112 -14.28 -2.77 4.88
CA GLY A 112 -13.98 -3.50 3.64
C GLY A 112 -12.80 -2.92 2.88
N PHE A 113 -11.98 -3.80 2.27
CA PHE A 113 -10.79 -3.46 1.49
C PHE A 113 -11.06 -2.38 0.44
N TYR A 114 -11.99 -2.63 -0.48
CA TYR A 114 -12.29 -1.71 -1.59
C TYR A 114 -12.78 -0.33 -1.11
N PRO A 115 -13.72 -0.21 -0.15
CA PRO A 115 -14.08 1.09 0.43
C PRO A 115 -12.90 1.86 1.02
N PHE A 116 -11.96 1.17 1.69
CA PHE A 116 -10.78 1.81 2.27
C PHE A 116 -9.84 2.34 1.20
N PHE A 117 -9.45 1.50 0.24
CA PHE A 117 -8.49 1.89 -0.80
C PHE A 117 -9.06 2.92 -1.78
N SER A 118 -10.34 2.81 -2.17
CA SER A 118 -10.99 3.86 -2.96
C SER A 118 -11.00 5.20 -2.22
N SER A 119 -11.26 5.19 -0.90
CA SER A 119 -11.22 6.41 -0.09
C SER A 119 -9.79 6.97 -0.01
N LEU A 120 -8.78 6.12 0.17
CA LEU A 120 -7.38 6.53 0.24
C LEU A 120 -6.90 7.17 -1.07
N VAL A 121 -7.21 6.55 -2.23
CA VAL A 121 -6.90 7.12 -3.55
C VAL A 121 -7.55 8.49 -3.70
N THR A 122 -8.85 8.61 -3.43
CA THR A 122 -9.54 9.90 -3.54
C THR A 122 -8.93 10.95 -2.60
N ILE A 123 -8.52 10.59 -1.38
CA ILE A 123 -7.84 11.55 -0.49
C ILE A 123 -6.51 12.01 -1.12
N LEU A 124 -5.71 11.09 -1.65
CA LEU A 124 -4.43 11.40 -2.27
C LEU A 124 -4.57 12.24 -3.54
N GLU A 125 -5.56 11.95 -4.38
CA GLU A 125 -5.91 12.77 -5.56
C GLU A 125 -6.20 14.22 -5.14
N ASN A 126 -7.03 14.41 -4.12
CA ASN A 126 -7.32 15.75 -3.58
C ASN A 126 -6.07 16.45 -3.03
N LEU A 127 -5.16 15.70 -2.39
CA LEU A 127 -3.91 16.25 -1.87
C LEU A 127 -2.92 16.60 -2.98
N GLU A 128 -2.95 15.89 -4.10
CA GLU A 128 -2.13 16.18 -5.28
C GLU A 128 -2.61 17.47 -5.97
N GLU A 129 -3.93 17.65 -6.10
CA GLU A 129 -4.52 18.88 -6.66
C GLU A 129 -4.08 20.15 -5.91
N VAL A 130 -3.91 20.06 -4.59
CA VAL A 130 -3.43 21.17 -3.74
C VAL A 130 -1.91 21.17 -3.54
N ASN A 131 -1.17 20.36 -4.30
CA ASN A 131 0.29 20.24 -4.28
C ASN A 131 0.91 19.83 -2.93
N LEU A 132 0.14 19.13 -2.09
CA LEU A 132 0.64 18.55 -0.83
C LEU A 132 1.35 17.22 -1.07
N VAL A 133 0.90 16.43 -2.04
CA VAL A 133 1.62 15.26 -2.59
C VAL A 133 1.89 15.48 -4.08
N ARG A 134 2.73 14.64 -4.69
CA ARG A 134 3.09 14.67 -6.11
C ARG A 134 3.27 13.26 -6.64
N ASP A 135 3.28 13.13 -7.97
CA ASP A 135 3.62 11.89 -8.67
C ASP A 135 2.75 10.72 -8.19
N LEU A 136 1.46 10.97 -7.94
CA LEU A 136 0.54 9.94 -7.49
C LEU A 136 0.39 8.88 -8.59
N TYR A 137 0.72 7.65 -8.23
CA TYR A 137 0.43 6.46 -8.99
C TYR A 137 -0.46 5.56 -8.14
N ALA A 138 -1.61 5.18 -8.69
CA ALA A 138 -2.50 4.20 -8.08
C ALA A 138 -2.89 3.19 -9.15
N ASP A 139 -2.65 1.92 -8.88
CA ASP A 139 -3.01 0.83 -9.77
C ASP A 139 -3.78 -0.25 -9.02
N PHE A 140 -4.83 -0.72 -9.68
CA PHE A 140 -5.73 -1.74 -9.19
C PHE A 140 -5.66 -2.91 -10.17
N THR A 141 -4.82 -3.89 -9.85
CA THR A 141 -4.83 -5.18 -10.54
C THR A 141 -5.74 -6.15 -9.80
N ASP A 142 -6.12 -7.26 -10.44
CA ASP A 142 -7.00 -8.27 -9.84
C ASP A 142 -6.40 -8.90 -8.57
N GLU A 143 -5.08 -8.84 -8.41
CA GLU A 143 -4.33 -9.53 -7.35
C GLU A 143 -3.68 -8.58 -6.35
N LEU A 144 -3.19 -7.43 -6.82
CA LEU A 144 -2.40 -6.50 -6.03
C LEU A 144 -2.90 -5.08 -6.21
N PHE A 145 -3.10 -4.41 -5.08
CA PHE A 145 -3.35 -2.99 -5.05
C PHE A 145 -2.05 -2.25 -4.74
N THR A 146 -1.66 -1.28 -5.57
CA THR A 146 -0.45 -0.49 -5.37
C THR A 146 -0.76 1.01 -5.40
N ILE A 147 -0.22 1.74 -4.42
CA ILE A 147 -0.17 3.20 -4.41
C ILE A 147 1.28 3.63 -4.23
N SER A 148 1.73 4.62 -5.00
CA SER A 148 2.97 5.34 -4.78
C SER A 148 2.73 6.84 -4.89
N PHE A 149 3.36 7.64 -4.04
CA PHE A 149 3.34 9.09 -4.15
C PHE A 149 4.58 9.71 -3.51
N THR A 150 4.91 10.92 -3.95
CA THR A 150 6.00 11.73 -3.40
C THR A 150 5.45 12.79 -2.44
N LEU A 151 5.99 12.84 -1.23
CA LEU A 151 5.77 13.91 -0.27
C LEU A 151 6.95 14.89 -0.28
N PRO A 152 6.76 16.16 -0.67
CA PRO A 152 7.78 17.18 -0.54
C PRO A 152 8.15 17.44 0.92
N LEU A 153 9.45 17.49 1.23
CA LEU A 153 9.96 17.70 2.58
C LEU A 153 11.02 18.80 2.61
N GLY A 154 11.21 19.43 3.78
CA GLY A 154 12.26 20.41 3.94
C GLY A 154 13.66 19.77 3.88
N PRO A 155 14.61 20.25 3.05
CA PRO A 155 15.96 19.68 2.98
C PRO A 155 16.75 19.83 4.30
N ASN A 156 16.33 20.77 5.16
CA ASN A 156 16.92 20.98 6.48
C ASN A 156 16.47 19.97 7.54
N LEU A 157 15.45 19.16 7.25
CA LEU A 157 14.99 18.11 8.15
C LEU A 157 16.02 17.00 8.26
N THR A 158 16.20 16.49 9.47
CA THR A 158 16.91 15.22 9.70
C THR A 158 16.00 14.05 9.33
N VAL A 159 16.56 12.91 8.94
CA VAL A 159 15.80 11.67 8.66
C VAL A 159 14.81 11.34 9.77
N LEU A 160 15.21 11.41 11.05
CA LEU A 160 14.29 11.15 12.18
C LEU A 160 13.10 12.11 12.26
N LYS A 161 13.30 13.38 11.89
CA LYS A 161 12.23 14.39 11.89
C LYS A 161 11.30 14.16 10.70
N ALA A 162 11.86 13.83 9.54
CA ALA A 162 11.09 13.44 8.36
C ALA A 162 10.19 12.23 8.65
N LEU A 163 10.73 11.16 9.23
CA LEU A 163 9.95 9.98 9.60
C LEU A 163 8.86 10.26 10.63
N LYS A 164 9.09 11.17 11.60
CA LYS A 164 8.05 11.60 12.53
C LYS A 164 6.91 12.36 11.84
N LEU A 165 7.23 13.19 10.85
CA LEU A 165 6.22 13.88 10.05
C LEU A 165 5.44 12.89 9.18
N LEU A 166 6.13 11.99 8.50
CA LEU A 166 5.53 10.93 7.69
C LEU A 166 4.60 10.04 8.51
N LYS A 167 5.03 9.60 9.69
CA LYS A 167 4.18 8.80 10.59
C LYS A 167 2.88 9.53 10.98
N ARG A 168 2.94 10.85 11.21
CA ARG A 168 1.74 11.65 11.49
C ARG A 168 0.88 11.77 10.25
N PHE A 169 1.48 12.12 9.11
CA PHE A 169 0.78 12.26 7.84
C PHE A 169 0.06 10.96 7.44
N ILE A 170 0.75 9.82 7.48
CA ILE A 170 0.18 8.49 7.22
C ILE A 170 -0.95 8.17 8.19
N SER A 171 -0.78 8.45 9.49
CA SER A 171 -1.83 8.21 10.47
C SER A 171 -3.10 9.05 10.23
N GLU A 172 -2.97 10.28 9.75
CA GLU A 172 -4.11 11.12 9.37
C GLU A 172 -4.77 10.61 8.07
N LEU A 173 -3.98 10.18 7.09
CA LEU A 173 -4.48 9.55 5.86
C LEU A 173 -5.29 8.30 6.16
N GLU A 174 -4.74 7.39 6.96
CA GLU A 174 -5.42 6.16 7.37
C GLU A 174 -6.71 6.49 8.11
N GLY A 175 -6.68 7.41 9.09
CA GLY A 175 -7.85 7.80 9.86
C GLY A 175 -8.99 8.36 9.00
N GLU A 176 -8.67 9.23 8.06
CA GLU A 176 -9.67 9.80 7.13
C GLU A 176 -10.20 8.74 6.14
N ALA A 177 -9.33 7.87 5.63
CA ALA A 177 -9.73 6.77 4.74
C ALA A 177 -10.66 5.78 5.46
N GLU A 178 -10.33 5.41 6.71
CA GLU A 178 -11.18 4.56 7.55
C GLU A 178 -12.55 5.20 7.80
N TYR A 179 -12.58 6.48 8.13
CA TYR A 179 -13.81 7.20 8.37
C TYR A 179 -14.72 7.21 7.14
N ARG A 180 -14.17 7.55 5.96
CA ARG A 180 -14.93 7.55 4.69
C ARG A 180 -15.42 6.15 4.32
N ALA A 181 -14.57 5.14 4.48
CA ALA A 181 -14.93 3.75 4.22
C ALA A 181 -16.05 3.26 5.16
N ALA A 182 -16.02 3.65 6.43
CA ALA A 182 -17.08 3.34 7.39
C ALA A 182 -18.42 4.01 7.00
N LEU A 183 -18.39 5.25 6.50
CA LEU A 183 -19.60 5.91 6.00
C LEU A 183 -20.18 5.20 4.77
N ILE A 184 -19.34 4.73 3.85
CA ILE A 184 -19.75 3.93 2.69
C ILE A 184 -20.44 2.63 3.16
N ALA A 185 -19.79 1.89 4.07
CA ALA A 185 -20.33 0.66 4.64
C ALA A 185 -21.67 0.89 5.35
N LEU A 186 -21.79 1.98 6.11
CA LEU A 186 -23.03 2.35 6.80
C LEU A 186 -24.18 2.67 5.82
N ARG A 187 -23.89 3.37 4.72
CA ARG A 187 -24.87 3.66 3.67
C ARG A 187 -25.38 2.38 3.03
N GLU A 188 -24.48 1.46 2.69
CA GLU A 188 -24.86 0.17 2.09
C GLU A 188 -25.68 -0.68 3.05
N ALA A 189 -25.26 -0.76 4.32
CA ALA A 189 -26.01 -1.46 5.36
C ALA A 189 -27.44 -0.91 5.52
N ARG A 190 -27.60 0.42 5.56
CA ARG A 190 -28.94 1.07 5.61
C ARG A 190 -29.78 0.72 4.38
N SER A 191 -29.18 0.73 3.19
CA SER A 191 -29.85 0.34 1.94
C SER A 191 -30.33 -1.12 1.97
N ILE A 192 -29.49 -2.05 2.42
CA ILE A 192 -29.83 -3.47 2.56
C ILE A 192 -30.99 -3.65 3.56
N VAL A 193 -30.92 -3.00 4.72
CA VAL A 193 -31.98 -3.07 5.75
C VAL A 193 -33.29 -2.51 5.20
N ALA A 194 -33.27 -1.37 4.52
CA ALA A 194 -34.46 -0.79 3.90
C ALA A 194 -35.08 -1.71 2.84
N ARG A 195 -34.26 -2.30 1.96
CA ARG A 195 -34.68 -3.29 0.96
C ARG A 195 -35.33 -4.50 1.64
N ARG A 196 -34.68 -5.08 2.66
CA ARG A 196 -35.23 -6.23 3.38
C ARG A 196 -36.52 -5.91 4.14
N ARG A 197 -36.65 -4.74 4.78
CA ARG A 197 -37.90 -4.31 5.42
C ARG A 197 -39.07 -4.23 4.43
N ARG A 198 -38.84 -3.72 3.22
CA ARG A 198 -39.86 -3.71 2.14
C ARG A 198 -40.25 -5.13 1.70
N SER A 199 -39.33 -6.10 1.77
CA SER A 199 -39.57 -7.51 1.43
C SER A 199 -40.03 -8.37 2.61
N ALA A 200 -40.11 -7.84 3.84
CA ALA A 200 -40.31 -8.59 5.08
C ALA A 200 -41.77 -8.96 5.37
N ARG A 201 -42.46 -9.58 4.40
CA ARG A 201 -43.75 -10.25 4.67
C ARG A 201 -43.61 -11.73 5.03
N LYS A 202 -42.43 -12.34 4.86
CA LYS A 202 -42.22 -13.81 5.00
C LYS A 202 -40.83 -14.12 5.59
N ASN A 203 -40.79 -15.02 6.59
CA ASN A 203 -39.56 -15.59 7.19
C ASN A 203 -38.66 -16.21 6.10
N LEU A 204 -37.34 -16.06 6.21
CA LEU A 204 -36.32 -16.68 5.35
C LEU A 204 -36.60 -18.17 5.09
N GLU A 205 -36.92 -18.93 6.13
CA GLU A 205 -37.22 -20.37 6.04
C GLU A 205 -38.40 -20.66 5.11
N SER A 206 -39.47 -19.86 5.24
CA SER A 206 -40.65 -19.97 4.37
C SER A 206 -40.40 -19.51 2.93
N ARG A 207 -39.36 -18.69 2.70
CA ARG A 207 -38.94 -18.26 1.35
C ARG A 207 -38.09 -19.33 0.69
N LEU A 208 -37.18 -19.95 1.45
CA LEU A 208 -36.35 -21.05 0.97
C LEU A 208 -37.17 -22.30 0.70
N SER A 209 -38.07 -22.69 1.61
CA SER A 209 -38.94 -23.87 1.45
C SER A 209 -39.74 -23.82 0.14
N ARG A 210 -40.29 -22.64 -0.20
CA ARG A 210 -41.05 -22.45 -1.46
C ARG A 210 -40.20 -22.57 -2.73
N ILE A 211 -38.90 -22.29 -2.65
CA ILE A 211 -37.99 -22.48 -3.79
C ILE A 211 -37.77 -23.98 -4.01
N PHE A 212 -37.61 -24.76 -2.93
CA PHE A 212 -37.34 -26.19 -3.01
C PHE A 212 -38.60 -27.05 -3.23
N GLU A 213 -39.78 -26.59 -2.80
CA GLU A 213 -41.07 -27.22 -3.12
C GLU A 213 -41.38 -27.17 -4.63
N GLY A 214 -41.02 -26.08 -5.31
CA GLY A 214 -41.22 -25.92 -6.76
C GLY A 214 -40.30 -26.77 -7.66
N VAL A 215 -39.25 -27.37 -7.08
CA VAL A 215 -38.31 -28.25 -7.81
C VAL A 215 -38.74 -29.72 -7.72
N GLY A 216 -39.65 -30.07 -6.79
CA GLY A 216 -40.06 -31.44 -6.52
C GLY A 216 -41.25 -31.99 -7.34
N GLU A 217 -42.01 -31.16 -8.05
CA GLU A 217 -43.22 -31.61 -8.77
C GLU A 217 -43.05 -31.65 -10.29
N HIS A 218 -42.47 -32.73 -10.78
CA HIS A 218 -42.81 -33.25 -12.11
C HIS A 218 -42.99 -34.77 -12.10
N PRO A 219 -44.15 -35.30 -11.68
CA PRO A 219 -44.59 -36.60 -12.14
C PRO A 219 -45.20 -36.42 -13.53
N ARG A 220 -44.44 -36.83 -14.56
CA ARG A 220 -44.96 -37.09 -15.91
C ARG A 220 -46.28 -37.86 -15.81
N LYS A 221 -47.40 -37.23 -16.19
CA LYS A 221 -48.66 -37.95 -16.40
C LYS A 221 -48.41 -39.06 -17.42
N ARG A 222 -48.33 -40.31 -16.96
CA ARG A 222 -48.41 -41.48 -17.85
C ARG A 222 -49.82 -41.50 -18.45
N PRO A 223 -49.97 -41.64 -19.79
CA PRO A 223 -51.28 -41.78 -20.38
C PRO A 223 -51.89 -43.12 -19.96
N ARG A 224 -53.10 -43.09 -19.40
CA ARG A 224 -53.89 -44.30 -19.14
C ARG A 224 -54.24 -44.93 -20.49
N ARG A 225 -53.68 -46.12 -20.77
CA ARG A 225 -54.21 -47.04 -21.78
C ARG A 225 -55.62 -47.46 -21.35
N GLN A 226 -56.63 -47.07 -22.13
CA GLN A 226 -57.94 -47.73 -22.08
C GLN A 226 -57.79 -49.13 -22.65
N SER A 227 -58.28 -50.12 -21.91
CA SER A 227 -58.38 -51.51 -22.34
C SER A 227 -59.84 -51.91 -22.25
N ARG A 228 -60.40 -52.24 -23.41
CA ARG A 228 -61.69 -52.89 -23.70
C ARG A 228 -62.96 -52.07 -23.50
#